data_AF-A0A1F8YJN9-F1
#
_entry.id   AF-A0A1F8YJN9-F1
#
_cell.length_a   1.000
_cell.length_b   1.000
_cell.length_c   1.000
_cell.angle_alpha   90.00
_cell.angle_beta   90.00
_cell.angle_gamma   90.00
#
_symmetry.space_group_name_H-M   'P 1'
#
loop_
_entity.id
_entity.type
_entity.pdbx_description
1 polymer ?
#
loop_
_entity_poly.entity_id
_entity_poly.type
_entity_poly.pdbx_seq_one_letter_code
_entity_poly.pdbx_strand_id
1 'polypeptide(L)'
;MEFSRLIAARQSRRAFSEKPVEPEKIERMVEAARGSPSCANRQPWRFVIVGKDDPARAALEGALDPGNGWARKAPVLIVAGARKEDGSVVETREYHHHDTGLATMGLLCRAVDQGLLVHPMAGWKEAPLKEALSLPEDFLPISVIAVGYPGRHEELDEETREKDERPRTRKDPGEIAFRGRWGEPFRGTLPKAPAKVFETDIPLRFADIDSMGHLNNAVTLTLFEIGRAKFFAEVLGAKRVEDYEFILAEATVRYRIPIVLQDQVRLRMHVTDVARSSFRFQAELFDPREGRVFTEAETVQVMYDYAKGRVKPISEAFLKKVKDYIGG
;
A
#
# COMPACT_ATOMS: atom_id res chain seq x y z
N MET A 1 1.73 -1.17 -6.63
CA MET A 1 0.50 -0.76 -5.93
C MET A 1 0.60 0.74 -5.69
N GLU A 2 -0.48 1.50 -5.74
CA GLU A 2 -0.42 2.91 -5.32
C GLU A 2 0.00 3.00 -3.85
N PHE A 3 0.74 4.04 -3.48
CA PHE A 3 1.39 4.15 -2.17
C PHE A 3 0.41 4.21 -1.00
N SER A 4 -0.64 5.02 -1.07
CA SER A 4 -1.69 5.09 -0.04
C SER A 4 -2.37 3.73 0.15
N ARG A 5 -2.68 3.03 -0.94
CA ARG A 5 -3.19 1.65 -0.87
C ARG A 5 -2.18 0.68 -0.25
N LEU A 6 -0.90 0.81 -0.59
CA LEU A 6 0.17 -0.02 -0.05
C LEU A 6 0.29 0.13 1.46
N ILE A 7 0.33 1.37 1.94
CA ILE A 7 0.39 1.69 3.37
C ILE A 7 -0.89 1.25 4.10
N ALA A 8 -2.05 1.35 3.46
CA ALA A 8 -3.32 0.86 4.00
C ALA A 8 -3.33 -0.69 4.12
N ALA A 9 -2.91 -1.38 3.06
CA ALA A 9 -2.87 -2.83 2.97
C ALA A 9 -1.82 -3.45 3.93
N ARG A 10 -0.73 -2.73 4.21
CA ARG A 10 0.29 -3.20 5.16
C ARG A 10 -0.30 -3.33 6.56
N GLN A 11 -0.49 -4.57 6.98
CA GLN A 11 -0.97 -5.00 8.29
C GLN A 11 -0.10 -6.14 8.81
N SER A 12 0.07 -6.22 10.13
CA SER A 12 0.87 -7.27 10.76
C SER A 12 -0.06 -8.39 11.23
N ARG A 13 -0.68 -9.09 10.27
CA ARG A 13 -1.46 -10.30 10.53
C ARG A 13 -0.52 -11.49 10.80
N ARG A 14 -1.08 -12.58 11.29
CA ARG A 14 -0.39 -13.77 11.82
C ARG A 14 -0.85 -15.06 11.16
N ALA A 15 -1.98 -15.06 10.47
CA ALA A 15 -2.41 -16.21 9.65
C ALA A 15 -1.52 -16.33 8.40
N PHE A 16 -0.57 -17.26 8.41
CA PHE A 16 0.30 -17.60 7.27
C PHE A 16 -0.12 -18.93 6.61
N SER A 17 -0.03 -18.97 5.28
CA SER A 17 -0.09 -20.20 4.49
C SER A 17 1.30 -20.83 4.43
N GLU A 18 1.36 -22.15 4.31
CA GLU A 18 2.61 -22.91 4.10
C GLU A 18 3.10 -22.86 2.65
N LYS A 19 2.36 -22.20 1.75
CA LYS A 19 2.79 -22.00 0.36
C LYS A 19 4.19 -21.37 0.34
N PRO A 20 5.19 -22.02 -0.30
CA PRO A 20 6.54 -21.46 -0.41
C PRO A 20 6.54 -20.07 -1.04
N VAL A 21 7.42 -19.19 -0.55
CA VAL A 21 7.67 -17.89 -1.17
C VAL A 21 8.75 -18.06 -2.22
N GLU A 22 8.49 -17.56 -3.42
CA GLU A 22 9.42 -17.63 -4.53
C GLU A 22 10.70 -16.83 -4.21
N PRO A 23 11.93 -17.38 -4.43
CA PRO A 23 13.18 -16.70 -4.10
C PRO A 23 13.30 -15.29 -4.67
N GLU A 24 12.82 -15.08 -5.90
CA GLU A 24 12.86 -13.78 -6.59
C GLU A 24 12.00 -12.73 -5.88
N LYS A 25 10.97 -13.13 -5.12
CA LYS A 25 10.21 -12.19 -4.29
C LYS A 25 11.04 -11.71 -3.10
N ILE A 26 11.83 -12.58 -2.50
CA ILE A 26 12.75 -12.25 -1.41
C ILE A 26 13.90 -11.37 -1.93
N GLU A 27 14.47 -11.69 -3.10
CA GLU A 27 15.48 -10.84 -3.74
C GLU A 27 14.97 -9.42 -3.97
N ARG A 28 13.75 -9.28 -4.52
CA ARG A 28 13.15 -7.95 -4.73
C ARG A 28 12.87 -7.22 -3.42
N MET A 29 12.54 -7.94 -2.35
CA MET A 29 12.40 -7.36 -1.00
C MET A 29 13.72 -6.81 -0.48
N VAL A 30 14.82 -7.57 -0.65
CA VAL A 30 16.17 -7.12 -0.28
C VAL A 30 16.61 -5.94 -1.13
N GLU A 31 16.33 -5.93 -2.43
CA GLU A 31 16.65 -4.82 -3.33
C GLU A 31 15.92 -3.52 -2.92
N ALA A 32 14.65 -3.63 -2.52
CA ALA A 32 13.91 -2.48 -1.99
C ALA A 32 14.51 -1.95 -0.66
N ALA A 33 15.00 -2.85 0.19
CA ALA A 33 15.72 -2.46 1.40
C ALA A 33 17.05 -1.77 1.06
N ARG A 34 17.82 -2.32 0.11
CA ARG A 34 19.11 -1.79 -0.36
C ARG A 34 18.99 -0.38 -0.93
N GLY A 35 17.89 -0.07 -1.62
CA GLY A 35 17.61 1.26 -2.17
C GLY A 35 17.22 2.32 -1.13
N SER A 36 17.19 2.00 0.17
CA SER A 36 16.81 2.95 1.22
C SER A 36 17.93 3.97 1.51
N PRO A 37 17.59 5.20 1.94
CA PRO A 37 18.60 6.18 2.31
C PRO A 37 19.25 5.83 3.66
N SER A 38 20.49 6.27 3.85
CA SER A 38 21.22 6.18 5.13
C SER A 38 22.13 7.37 5.35
N CYS A 39 22.41 7.67 6.61
CA CYS A 39 23.31 8.76 6.98
C CYS A 39 24.71 8.50 6.39
N ALA A 40 25.22 9.45 5.61
CA ALA A 40 26.49 9.34 4.85
C ALA A 40 26.57 8.09 3.94
N ASN A 41 25.43 7.58 3.47
CA ASN A 41 25.32 6.38 2.63
C ASN A 41 25.99 5.13 3.23
N ARG A 42 26.02 5.03 4.57
CA ARG A 42 26.67 3.92 5.29
C ARG A 42 26.02 2.55 5.10
N GLN A 43 24.72 2.52 4.83
CA GLN A 43 23.94 1.29 4.58
C GLN A 43 24.18 0.19 5.66
N PRO A 44 23.90 0.50 6.95
CA PRO A 44 24.30 -0.34 8.08
C PRO A 44 23.49 -1.63 8.22
N TRP A 45 22.34 -1.73 7.56
CA TRP A 45 21.42 -2.86 7.70
C TRP A 45 22.04 -4.18 7.20
N ARG A 46 21.77 -5.25 7.94
CA ARG A 46 21.96 -6.64 7.50
C ARG A 46 20.67 -7.40 7.70
N PHE A 47 20.40 -8.32 6.78
CA PHE A 47 19.25 -9.20 6.82
C PHE A 47 19.74 -10.65 6.72
N VAL A 48 19.40 -11.47 7.71
CA VAL A 48 19.64 -12.92 7.66
C VAL A 48 18.32 -13.59 7.29
N ILE A 49 18.27 -14.20 6.11
CA ILE A 49 17.06 -14.80 5.53
C ILE A 49 17.11 -16.30 5.76
N VAL A 50 16.08 -16.84 6.41
CA VAL A 50 16.02 -18.25 6.80
C VAL A 50 14.74 -18.89 6.28
N GLY A 51 14.88 -19.74 5.26
CA GLY A 51 13.80 -20.52 4.68
C GLY A 51 13.38 -21.71 5.55
N LYS A 52 12.33 -22.43 5.16
CA LYS A 52 11.83 -23.59 5.93
C LYS A 52 12.80 -24.77 5.98
N ASP A 53 13.56 -24.98 4.91
CA ASP A 53 14.50 -26.10 4.78
C ASP A 53 15.92 -25.76 5.28
N ASP A 54 16.13 -24.55 5.82
CA ASP A 54 17.43 -24.11 6.31
C ASP A 54 17.79 -24.82 7.62
N PRO A 55 19.02 -25.35 7.79
CA PRO A 55 19.44 -26.00 9.03
C PRO A 55 19.31 -25.12 10.28
N ALA A 56 19.46 -23.81 10.16
CA ALA A 56 19.34 -22.86 11.27
C ALA A 56 17.87 -22.61 11.69
N ARG A 57 16.90 -23.07 10.88
CA ARG A 57 15.48 -22.76 11.07
C ARG A 57 14.94 -23.20 12.42
N ALA A 58 15.24 -24.43 12.85
CA ALA A 58 14.72 -24.97 14.11
C ALA A 58 15.26 -24.21 15.33
N ALA A 59 16.55 -23.86 15.31
CA ALA A 59 17.18 -23.08 16.38
C ALA A 59 16.61 -21.65 16.44
N LEU A 60 16.42 -21.01 15.28
CA LEU A 60 15.77 -19.71 15.17
C LEU A 60 14.33 -19.74 15.74
N GLU A 61 13.52 -20.75 15.37
CA GLU A 61 12.16 -20.92 15.90
C GLU A 61 12.13 -21.21 17.41
N GLY A 62 13.19 -21.81 17.96
CA GLY A 62 13.40 -22.02 19.39
C GLY A 62 13.79 -20.75 20.16
N ALA A 63 14.36 -19.76 19.48
CA ALA A 63 14.69 -18.46 20.06
C ALA A 63 13.49 -17.51 20.18
N LEU A 64 12.38 -17.78 19.48
CA LEU A 64 11.15 -16.97 19.57
C LEU A 64 10.44 -17.16 20.91
N ASP A 65 9.82 -16.09 21.40
CA ASP A 65 8.94 -16.19 22.57
C ASP A 65 7.70 -17.05 22.25
N PRO A 66 7.11 -17.74 23.24
CA PRO A 66 5.95 -18.61 23.04
C PRO A 66 4.76 -17.91 22.34
N GLY A 67 4.52 -16.64 22.64
CA GLY A 67 3.46 -15.84 22.00
C GLY A 67 3.67 -15.55 20.51
N ASN A 68 4.84 -15.88 19.96
CA ASN A 68 5.16 -15.79 18.54
C ASN A 68 5.19 -17.16 17.84
N GLY A 69 4.62 -18.21 18.46
CA GLY A 69 4.56 -19.55 17.87
C GLY A 69 3.91 -19.61 16.48
N TRP A 70 2.95 -18.73 16.19
CA TRP A 70 2.31 -18.60 14.87
C TRP A 70 3.31 -18.30 13.74
N ALA A 71 4.44 -17.65 14.05
CA ALA A 71 5.46 -17.31 13.06
C ALA A 71 6.17 -18.54 12.49
N ARG A 72 6.14 -19.68 13.18
CA ARG A 72 6.71 -20.95 12.70
C ARG A 72 6.03 -21.43 11.42
N LYS A 73 4.79 -21.02 11.16
CA LYS A 73 4.06 -21.36 9.93
C LYS A 73 4.52 -20.54 8.71
N ALA A 74 5.14 -19.38 8.92
CA ALA A 74 5.64 -18.56 7.84
C ALA A 74 6.80 -19.27 7.12
N PRO A 75 6.78 -19.41 5.77
CA PRO A 75 7.83 -20.08 5.02
C PRO A 75 9.23 -19.45 5.17
N VAL A 76 9.29 -18.15 5.47
CA VAL A 76 10.55 -17.41 5.62
C VAL A 76 10.52 -16.57 6.90
N LEU A 77 11.63 -16.62 7.65
CA LEU A 77 11.92 -15.71 8.75
C LEU A 77 13.14 -14.87 8.37
N ILE A 78 13.08 -13.56 8.59
CA ILE A 78 14.19 -12.64 8.31
C ILE A 78 14.59 -11.93 9.60
N VAL A 79 15.86 -12.04 10.01
CA VAL A 79 16.40 -11.24 11.12
C VAL A 79 16.99 -9.97 10.55
N ALA A 80 16.43 -8.82 10.92
CA ALA A 80 16.91 -7.50 10.54
C ALA A 80 17.67 -6.87 11.71
N GLY A 81 18.85 -6.33 11.43
CA GLY A 81 19.68 -5.66 12.44
C GLY A 81 20.84 -4.90 11.81
N ALA A 82 21.73 -4.40 12.66
CA ALA A 82 22.94 -3.70 12.24
C ALA A 82 24.03 -3.83 13.31
N ARG A 83 25.29 -3.62 12.91
CA ARG A 83 26.38 -3.32 13.86
C ARG A 83 26.43 -1.81 14.05
N LYS A 84 26.69 -1.36 15.28
CA LYS A 84 26.77 0.08 15.58
C LYS A 84 27.85 0.79 14.76
N GLU A 85 29.00 0.13 14.57
CA GLU A 85 30.14 0.67 13.81
C GLU A 85 29.90 0.79 12.30
N ASP A 86 28.95 0.01 11.75
CA ASP A 86 28.57 0.10 10.34
C ASP A 86 27.73 1.37 10.06
N GLY A 87 27.17 2.00 11.11
CA GLY A 87 26.36 3.21 11.01
C GLY A 87 27.14 4.50 11.23
N SER A 88 26.53 5.63 10.86
CA SER A 88 27.06 6.95 11.18
C SER A 88 26.74 7.36 12.62
N VAL A 89 27.66 8.12 13.21
CA VAL A 89 27.45 8.84 14.47
C VAL A 89 27.62 10.32 14.20
N VAL A 90 26.60 11.12 14.51
CA VAL A 90 26.65 12.58 14.40
C VAL A 90 26.41 13.17 15.77
N GLU A 91 27.46 13.74 16.37
CA GLU A 91 27.51 14.10 17.79
C GLU A 91 27.22 12.86 18.67
N THR A 92 26.10 12.83 19.37
CA THR A 92 25.65 11.71 20.22
C THR A 92 24.60 10.83 19.55
N ARG A 93 24.23 11.13 18.29
CA ARG A 93 23.14 10.44 17.58
C ARG A 93 23.69 9.30 16.75
N GLU A 94 23.22 8.10 17.06
CA GLU A 94 23.61 6.87 16.36
C GLU A 94 22.54 6.50 15.33
N TYR A 95 22.93 6.41 14.05
CA TYR A 95 21.96 6.26 12.95
C TYR A 95 21.69 4.81 12.55
N HIS A 96 22.45 3.83 13.06
CA HIS A 96 22.32 2.42 12.64
C HIS A 96 20.89 1.87 12.81
N HIS A 97 20.21 2.15 13.93
CA HIS A 97 18.81 1.75 14.12
C HIS A 97 17.83 2.51 13.23
N HIS A 98 17.99 3.83 13.12
CA HIS A 98 17.15 4.67 12.27
C HIS A 98 17.20 4.21 10.81
N ASP A 99 18.41 4.06 10.28
CA ASP A 99 18.66 3.68 8.89
C ASP A 99 18.19 2.24 8.61
N THR A 100 18.37 1.32 9.56
CA THR A 100 17.84 -0.05 9.44
C THR A 100 16.31 -0.07 9.48
N GLY A 101 15.68 0.83 10.23
CA GLY A 101 14.22 1.01 10.22
C GLY A 101 13.70 1.47 8.85
N LEU A 102 14.41 2.39 8.19
CA LEU A 102 14.09 2.82 6.83
C LEU A 102 14.18 1.66 5.83
N ALA A 103 15.28 0.91 5.86
CA ALA A 103 15.48 -0.28 5.02
C ALA A 103 14.42 -1.37 5.27
N THR A 104 14.08 -1.61 6.54
CA THR A 104 13.03 -2.56 6.92
C THR A 104 11.68 -2.12 6.38
N MET A 105 11.32 -0.83 6.43
CA MET A 105 10.06 -0.35 5.85
C MET A 105 9.99 -0.55 4.33
N GLY A 106 11.10 -0.31 3.62
CA GLY A 106 11.22 -0.62 2.18
C GLY A 106 10.97 -2.10 1.88
N LEU A 107 11.59 -2.99 2.67
CA LEU A 107 11.41 -4.44 2.61
C LEU A 107 9.94 -4.85 2.82
N LEU A 108 9.29 -4.34 3.87
CA LEU A 108 7.90 -4.66 4.21
C LEU A 108 6.93 -4.17 3.13
N CYS A 109 7.10 -2.93 2.65
CA CYS A 109 6.31 -2.39 1.56
C CYS A 109 6.44 -3.24 0.29
N ARG A 110 7.67 -3.64 -0.06
CA ARG A 110 7.88 -4.47 -1.25
C ARG A 110 7.27 -5.87 -1.11
N ALA A 111 7.19 -6.43 0.09
CA ALA A 111 6.50 -7.69 0.31
C ALA A 111 4.98 -7.57 0.06
N VAL A 112 4.34 -6.53 0.63
CA VAL A 112 2.90 -6.29 0.48
C VAL A 112 2.52 -6.00 -0.97
N ASP A 113 3.35 -5.25 -1.70
CA ASP A 113 3.14 -4.99 -3.13
C ASP A 113 3.15 -6.28 -3.98
N GLN A 114 3.87 -7.32 -3.52
CA GLN A 114 3.95 -8.64 -4.16
C GLN A 114 2.88 -9.64 -3.65
N GLY A 115 1.92 -9.17 -2.84
CA GLY A 115 0.84 -9.98 -2.27
C GLY A 115 1.25 -10.84 -1.07
N LEU A 116 2.38 -10.54 -0.43
CA LEU A 116 2.84 -11.25 0.76
C LEU A 116 2.34 -10.58 2.04
N LEU A 117 2.12 -11.39 3.06
CA LEU A 117 1.96 -10.97 4.44
C LEU A 117 3.34 -10.85 5.09
N VAL A 118 3.53 -9.83 5.93
CA VAL A 118 4.75 -9.60 6.69
C VAL A 118 4.48 -9.15 8.12
N HIS A 119 5.26 -9.66 9.06
CA HIS A 119 5.09 -9.35 10.49
C HIS A 119 6.44 -9.20 11.21
N PRO A 120 6.92 -7.97 11.48
CA PRO A 120 8.09 -7.73 12.32
C PRO A 120 7.76 -7.95 13.80
N MET A 121 8.62 -8.70 14.50
CA MET A 121 8.45 -9.13 15.89
C MET A 121 9.64 -8.71 16.75
N ALA A 122 9.35 -8.37 18.01
CA ALA A 122 10.35 -8.09 19.04
C ALA A 122 10.42 -9.16 20.15
N GLY A 123 9.50 -10.15 20.15
CA GLY A 123 9.46 -11.21 21.15
C GLY A 123 10.36 -12.39 20.79
N TRP A 124 11.63 -12.31 21.17
CA TRP A 124 12.66 -13.32 20.95
C TRP A 124 13.80 -13.13 21.95
N LYS A 125 14.61 -14.18 22.15
CA LYS A 125 15.76 -14.20 23.07
C LYS A 125 17.05 -13.92 22.32
N GLU A 126 17.77 -12.86 22.68
CA GLU A 126 18.94 -12.39 21.94
C GLU A 126 20.08 -13.41 21.86
N ALA A 127 20.53 -13.98 22.99
CA ALA A 127 21.65 -14.92 22.97
C ALA A 127 21.35 -16.19 22.14
N PRO A 128 20.21 -16.89 22.33
CA PRO A 128 19.82 -17.99 21.45
C PRO A 128 19.70 -17.61 19.97
N LEU A 129 19.22 -16.39 19.67
CA LEU A 129 19.10 -15.91 18.30
C LEU A 129 20.47 -15.70 17.64
N LYS A 130 21.42 -15.10 18.37
CA LYS A 130 22.80 -14.89 17.92
C LYS A 130 23.51 -16.22 17.68
N GLU A 131 23.36 -17.18 18.60
CA GLU A 131 23.91 -18.52 18.45
C GLU A 131 23.32 -19.25 17.23
N ALA A 132 21.98 -19.27 17.11
CA ALA A 132 21.28 -19.97 16.03
C ALA A 132 21.74 -19.54 14.63
N LEU A 133 22.08 -18.27 14.45
CA LEU A 133 22.44 -17.69 13.16
C LEU A 133 23.92 -17.32 13.04
N SER A 134 24.75 -17.73 14.01
CA SER A 134 26.17 -17.36 14.07
C SER A 134 26.40 -15.85 13.90
N LEU A 135 25.56 -15.03 14.54
CA LEU A 135 25.66 -13.58 14.44
C LEU A 135 26.89 -13.08 15.21
N PRO A 136 27.60 -12.05 14.70
CA PRO A 136 28.66 -11.39 15.44
C PRO A 136 28.17 -10.90 16.81
N GLU A 137 29.07 -10.90 17.80
CA GLU A 137 28.76 -10.48 19.17
C GLU A 137 28.18 -9.06 19.22
N ASP A 138 28.73 -8.16 18.40
CA ASP A 138 28.37 -6.75 18.30
C ASP A 138 27.27 -6.47 17.25
N PHE A 139 26.71 -7.51 16.64
CA PHE A 139 25.50 -7.38 15.84
C PHE A 139 24.32 -7.11 16.77
N LEU A 140 23.47 -6.14 16.41
CA LEU A 140 22.27 -5.76 17.16
C LEU A 140 21.05 -6.16 16.33
N PRO A 141 20.43 -7.33 16.59
CA PRO A 141 19.14 -7.67 16.00
C PRO A 141 18.07 -6.69 16.49
N ILE A 142 17.26 -6.16 15.56
CA ILE A 142 16.18 -5.21 15.85
C ILE A 142 14.82 -5.91 15.76
N SER A 143 14.65 -6.80 14.77
CA SER A 143 13.40 -7.53 14.60
C SER A 143 13.60 -8.87 13.89
N VAL A 144 12.72 -9.81 14.19
CA VAL A 144 12.51 -11.03 13.39
C VAL A 144 11.22 -10.85 12.60
N ILE A 145 11.28 -11.02 11.28
CA ILE A 145 10.18 -10.72 10.37
C ILE A 145 9.67 -12.03 9.78
N ALA A 146 8.42 -12.37 10.05
CA ALA A 146 7.73 -13.47 9.37
C ALA A 146 7.26 -13.02 7.99
N VAL A 147 7.51 -13.83 6.96
CA VAL A 147 7.16 -13.55 5.56
C VAL A 147 6.50 -14.78 4.94
N GLY A 148 5.36 -14.58 4.28
CA GLY A 148 4.61 -15.66 3.63
C GLY A 148 3.34 -15.18 2.95
N TYR A 149 2.57 -16.11 2.40
CA TYR A 149 1.24 -15.80 1.88
C TYR A 149 0.20 -15.78 3.01
N PRO A 150 -0.90 -14.99 2.88
CA PRO A 150 -2.02 -15.07 3.83
C PRO A 150 -2.58 -16.50 3.93
N GLY A 151 -2.76 -16.98 5.16
CA GLY A 151 -3.34 -18.27 5.50
C GLY A 151 -4.80 -18.18 5.95
N ARG A 152 -5.33 -19.28 6.48
CA ARG A 152 -6.70 -19.37 7.01
C ARG A 152 -6.72 -18.90 8.46
N HIS A 153 -7.66 -18.04 8.83
CA HIS A 153 -7.71 -17.47 10.20
C HIS A 153 -8.16 -18.52 11.23
N GLU A 154 -8.86 -19.56 10.77
CA GLU A 154 -9.33 -20.69 11.57
C GLU A 154 -8.21 -21.59 12.09
N GLU A 155 -7.00 -21.45 11.52
CA GLU A 155 -5.81 -22.20 11.93
C GLU A 155 -5.03 -21.50 13.05
N LEU A 156 -5.43 -20.28 13.41
CA LEU A 156 -4.88 -19.56 14.56
C LEU A 156 -5.57 -20.01 15.85
N ASP A 157 -4.84 -19.99 16.97
CA ASP A 157 -5.46 -20.04 18.28
C ASP A 157 -6.36 -18.81 18.50
N GLU A 158 -7.30 -18.93 19.45
CA GLU A 158 -8.32 -17.91 19.69
C GLU A 158 -7.72 -16.53 20.01
N GLU A 159 -6.70 -16.47 20.88
CA GLU A 159 -6.05 -15.22 21.28
C GLU A 159 -5.35 -14.55 20.08
N THR A 160 -4.67 -15.34 19.26
CA THR A 160 -3.99 -14.85 18.05
C THR A 160 -4.97 -14.39 16.98
N ARG A 161 -6.09 -15.11 16.79
CA ARG A 161 -7.16 -14.73 15.86
C ARG A 161 -7.80 -13.40 16.27
N GLU A 162 -8.12 -13.22 17.55
CA GLU A 162 -8.66 -11.95 18.05
C GLU A 162 -7.70 -10.78 17.78
N LYS A 163 -6.38 -10.98 17.95
CA LYS A 163 -5.38 -9.94 17.64
C LYS A 163 -5.31 -9.60 16.15
N ASP A 164 -5.56 -10.56 15.28
CA ASP A 164 -5.54 -10.39 13.83
C ASP A 164 -6.80 -9.68 13.30
N GLU A 165 -7.95 -9.93 13.92
CA GLU A 165 -9.24 -9.33 13.54
C GLU A 165 -9.42 -7.91 14.08
N ARG A 166 -8.63 -7.51 15.09
CA ARG A 166 -8.70 -6.16 15.67
C ARG A 166 -8.48 -5.08 14.60
N PRO A 167 -9.41 -4.11 14.48
CA PRO A 167 -9.25 -2.98 13.58
C PRO A 167 -7.96 -2.20 13.88
N ARG A 168 -7.29 -1.77 12.81
CA ARG A 168 -6.07 -0.97 12.95
C ARG A 168 -6.41 0.42 13.49
N THR A 169 -5.92 0.75 14.68
CA THR A 169 -6.01 2.10 15.25
C THR A 169 -4.67 2.83 15.16
N ARG A 170 -4.72 4.16 15.07
CA ARG A 170 -3.55 5.06 15.08
C ARG A 170 -3.90 6.30 15.90
N LYS A 171 -2.88 6.91 16.50
CA LYS A 171 -3.00 8.23 17.14
C LYS A 171 -3.50 9.26 16.13
N ASP A 172 -4.18 10.28 16.62
CA ASP A 172 -4.59 11.41 15.78
C ASP A 172 -3.34 12.16 15.26
N PRO A 173 -3.36 12.74 14.04
CA PRO A 173 -2.19 13.41 13.48
C PRO A 173 -1.61 14.50 14.40
N GLY A 174 -2.45 15.22 15.13
CA GLY A 174 -2.02 16.27 16.06
C GLY A 174 -1.28 15.76 17.30
N GLU A 175 -1.32 14.45 17.60
CA GLU A 175 -0.55 13.85 18.69
C GLU A 175 0.89 13.51 18.27
N ILE A 176 1.14 13.36 16.97
CA ILE A 176 2.45 12.95 16.43
C ILE A 176 3.13 14.04 15.58
N ALA A 177 2.38 15.06 15.17
CA ALA A 177 2.87 16.18 14.39
C ALA A 177 2.47 17.51 15.04
N PHE A 178 3.42 18.46 15.05
CA PHE A 178 3.23 19.77 15.66
C PHE A 178 3.62 20.89 14.67
N ARG A 179 2.92 22.02 14.71
CA ARG A 179 3.16 23.16 13.81
C ARG A 179 4.18 24.10 14.43
N GLY A 180 5.36 24.25 13.81
CA GLY A 180 6.39 25.21 14.21
C GLY A 180 7.16 24.82 15.48
N ARG A 181 6.46 24.55 16.58
CA ARG A 181 7.05 24.16 17.88
C ARG A 181 6.33 22.98 18.52
N TRP A 182 7.03 22.27 19.40
CA TRP A 182 6.45 21.18 20.19
C TRP A 182 5.26 21.68 21.02
N GLY A 183 4.21 20.87 21.12
CA GLY A 183 3.00 21.20 21.89
C GLY A 183 1.95 22.03 21.15
N GLU A 184 2.17 22.43 19.89
CA GLU A 184 1.13 23.00 19.02
C GLU A 184 0.64 21.94 18.01
N PRO A 185 -0.46 21.21 18.27
CA PRO A 185 -0.89 20.09 17.44
C PRO A 185 -1.13 20.48 15.98
N PHE A 186 -0.62 19.66 15.05
CA PHE A 186 -0.95 19.80 13.64
C PHE A 186 -2.42 19.45 13.39
N ARG A 187 -3.19 20.43 12.91
CA ARG A 187 -4.57 20.23 12.45
C ARG A 187 -4.60 20.31 10.92
N GLY A 188 -4.72 19.15 10.29
CA GLY A 188 -4.91 19.05 8.84
C GLY A 188 -6.30 19.52 8.42
N THR A 189 -6.43 19.95 7.17
CA THR A 189 -7.71 20.34 6.54
C THR A 189 -8.20 19.29 5.53
N LEU A 190 -7.42 18.23 5.29
CA LEU A 190 -7.77 17.17 4.34
C LEU A 190 -8.81 16.22 4.96
N PRO A 191 -9.96 16.00 4.30
CA PRO A 191 -10.95 15.05 4.77
C PRO A 191 -10.48 13.60 4.54
N LYS A 192 -10.62 12.74 5.57
CA LYS A 192 -10.23 11.30 5.50
C LYS A 192 -11.04 10.50 4.47
N ALA A 193 -12.24 10.94 4.15
CA ALA A 193 -13.14 10.35 3.18
C ALA A 193 -13.95 11.48 2.50
N PRO A 194 -14.34 11.33 1.23
CA PRO A 194 -15.13 12.35 0.57
C PRO A 194 -16.52 12.43 1.19
N ALA A 195 -17.08 13.63 1.30
CA ALA A 195 -18.45 13.83 1.78
C ALA A 195 -19.49 13.29 0.79
N LYS A 196 -19.13 13.20 -0.50
CA LYS A 196 -19.93 12.65 -1.59
C LYS A 196 -19.06 11.77 -2.49
N VAL A 197 -19.63 10.70 -3.00
CA VAL A 197 -19.05 9.90 -4.08
C VAL A 197 -19.97 10.05 -5.29
N PHE A 198 -19.39 10.31 -6.47
CA PHE A 198 -20.16 10.37 -7.69
C PHE A 198 -20.43 8.96 -8.19
N GLU A 199 -21.69 8.63 -8.46
CA GLU A 199 -22.08 7.32 -8.97
C GLU A 199 -22.90 7.43 -10.25
N THR A 200 -22.68 6.53 -11.20
CA THR A 200 -23.44 6.49 -12.44
C THR A 200 -23.49 5.09 -13.03
N ASP A 201 -24.59 4.76 -13.70
CA ASP A 201 -24.72 3.49 -14.41
C ASP A 201 -23.87 3.48 -15.68
N ILE A 202 -23.22 2.34 -15.94
CA ILE A 202 -22.41 2.09 -17.12
C ILE A 202 -23.08 0.99 -17.94
N PRO A 203 -23.75 1.34 -19.05
CA PRO A 203 -24.36 0.33 -19.91
C PRO A 203 -23.28 -0.47 -20.63
N LEU A 204 -23.29 -1.79 -20.47
CA LEU A 204 -22.45 -2.69 -21.26
C LEU A 204 -23.08 -2.95 -22.63
N ARG A 205 -22.25 -2.97 -23.67
CA ARG A 205 -22.63 -3.33 -25.03
C ARG A 205 -22.08 -4.71 -25.35
N PHE A 206 -22.74 -5.42 -26.25
CA PHE A 206 -22.20 -6.68 -26.78
C PHE A 206 -20.78 -6.52 -27.34
N ALA A 207 -20.50 -5.38 -28.00
CA ALA A 207 -19.17 -5.07 -28.54
C ALA A 207 -18.09 -4.81 -27.48
N ASP A 208 -18.46 -4.64 -26.20
CA ASP A 208 -17.50 -4.47 -25.12
C ASP A 208 -16.94 -5.83 -24.64
N ILE A 209 -17.58 -6.94 -25.03
CA ILE A 209 -17.20 -8.31 -24.65
C ILE A 209 -16.28 -8.90 -25.72
N ASP A 210 -15.18 -9.50 -25.27
CA ASP A 210 -14.23 -10.17 -26.18
C ASP A 210 -14.63 -11.64 -26.46
N SER A 211 -13.82 -12.33 -27.25
CA SER A 211 -14.06 -13.72 -27.62
C SER A 211 -13.96 -14.71 -26.46
N MET A 212 -13.44 -14.30 -25.30
CA MET A 212 -13.36 -15.10 -24.08
C MET A 212 -14.62 -14.97 -23.21
N GLY A 213 -15.58 -14.13 -23.61
CA GLY A 213 -16.90 -14.03 -22.98
C GLY A 213 -16.98 -13.06 -21.81
N HIS A 214 -15.96 -12.21 -21.63
CA HIS A 214 -15.93 -11.16 -20.61
C HIS A 214 -15.51 -9.81 -21.20
N LEU A 215 -15.69 -8.75 -20.42
CA LEU A 215 -15.34 -7.39 -20.80
C LEU A 215 -13.88 -7.33 -21.26
N ASN A 216 -13.68 -6.78 -22.46
CA ASN A 216 -12.34 -6.56 -22.99
C ASN A 216 -11.57 -5.59 -22.07
N ASN A 217 -10.34 -5.97 -21.71
CA ASN A 217 -9.50 -5.18 -20.82
C ASN A 217 -9.24 -3.75 -21.34
N ALA A 218 -9.09 -3.54 -22.65
CA ALA A 218 -8.90 -2.19 -23.20
C ALA A 218 -10.15 -1.31 -23.07
N VAL A 219 -11.35 -1.90 -23.18
CA VAL A 219 -12.64 -1.19 -23.07
C VAL A 219 -12.88 -0.67 -21.66
N THR A 220 -12.26 -1.28 -20.65
CA THR A 220 -12.40 -0.86 -19.25
C THR A 220 -12.01 0.60 -19.03
N LEU A 221 -10.96 1.10 -19.71
CA LEU A 221 -10.57 2.51 -19.62
C LEU A 221 -11.62 3.44 -20.23
N THR A 222 -12.31 3.01 -21.28
CA THR A 222 -13.45 3.72 -21.87
C THR A 222 -14.62 3.79 -20.89
N LEU A 223 -14.89 2.74 -20.11
CA LEU A 223 -15.94 2.79 -19.09
C LEU A 223 -15.62 3.83 -18.01
N PHE A 224 -14.37 3.92 -17.56
CA PHE A 224 -13.94 4.97 -16.63
C PHE A 224 -13.95 6.37 -17.28
N GLU A 225 -13.72 6.48 -18.59
CA GLU A 225 -13.87 7.73 -19.33
C GLU A 225 -15.31 8.22 -19.33
N ILE A 226 -16.28 7.32 -19.54
CA ILE A 226 -17.72 7.66 -19.43
C ILE A 226 -18.02 8.21 -18.03
N GLY A 227 -17.49 7.59 -16.97
CA GLY A 227 -17.63 8.08 -15.59
C GLY A 227 -17.09 9.49 -15.42
N ARG A 228 -15.86 9.76 -15.88
CA ARG A 228 -15.25 11.09 -15.84
C ARG A 228 -16.05 12.12 -16.65
N ALA A 229 -16.51 11.72 -17.84
CA ALA A 229 -17.29 12.59 -18.71
C ALA A 229 -18.58 13.04 -18.01
N LYS A 230 -19.32 12.09 -17.43
CA LYS A 230 -20.53 12.35 -16.65
C LYS A 230 -20.25 13.17 -15.38
N PHE A 231 -19.16 12.89 -14.66
CA PHE A 231 -18.76 13.71 -13.51
C PHE A 231 -18.58 15.18 -13.91
N PHE A 232 -17.86 15.44 -15.00
CA PHE A 232 -17.66 16.80 -15.50
C PHE A 232 -18.98 17.44 -15.96
N ALA A 233 -19.85 16.70 -16.63
CA ALA A 233 -21.15 17.21 -17.05
C ALA A 233 -22.05 17.57 -15.86
N GLU A 234 -22.21 16.65 -14.90
CA GLU A 234 -23.20 16.75 -13.83
C GLU A 234 -22.69 17.58 -12.63
N VAL A 235 -21.41 17.42 -12.25
CA VAL A 235 -20.83 18.11 -11.09
C VAL A 235 -20.21 19.45 -11.50
N LEU A 236 -19.47 19.48 -12.62
CA LEU A 236 -18.79 20.69 -13.09
C LEU A 236 -19.63 21.52 -14.04
N GLY A 237 -20.72 20.98 -14.58
CA GLY A 237 -21.61 21.68 -15.52
C GLY A 237 -21.03 21.80 -16.92
N ALA A 238 -20.13 20.88 -17.32
CA ALA A 238 -19.57 20.83 -18.66
C ALA A 238 -20.68 20.49 -19.68
N LYS A 239 -20.79 21.28 -20.74
CA LYS A 239 -21.84 21.11 -21.78
C LYS A 239 -21.26 20.82 -23.16
N ARG A 240 -20.03 21.25 -23.40
CA ARG A 240 -19.33 21.08 -24.67
C ARG A 240 -17.97 20.44 -24.44
N VAL A 241 -17.38 19.89 -25.51
CA VAL A 241 -16.08 19.22 -25.45
C VAL A 241 -14.98 20.15 -24.95
N GLU A 242 -15.07 21.45 -25.23
CA GLU A 242 -14.08 22.44 -24.79
C GLU A 242 -14.10 22.70 -23.27
N ASP A 243 -15.18 22.33 -22.58
CA ASP A 243 -15.31 22.50 -21.13
C ASP A 243 -14.50 21.43 -20.36
N TYR A 244 -13.99 20.40 -21.05
CA TYR A 244 -13.15 19.33 -20.50
C TYR A 244 -11.67 19.71 -20.57
N GLU A 245 -11.29 20.69 -19.74
CA GLU A 245 -9.98 21.34 -19.79
C GLU A 245 -8.86 20.54 -19.10
N PHE A 246 -8.79 19.24 -19.34
CA PHE A 246 -7.74 18.36 -18.82
C PHE A 246 -7.23 17.37 -19.88
N ILE A 247 -6.04 16.85 -19.64
CA ILE A 247 -5.49 15.66 -20.31
C ILE A 247 -5.35 14.52 -19.30
N LEU A 248 -5.46 13.28 -19.76
CA LEU A 248 -5.18 12.08 -18.97
C LEU A 248 -3.68 11.79 -19.02
N ALA A 249 -2.97 11.96 -17.91
CA ALA A 249 -1.52 11.78 -17.84
C ALA A 249 -1.11 10.35 -17.43
N GLU A 250 -1.92 9.69 -16.60
CA GLU A 250 -1.66 8.32 -16.14
C GLU A 250 -2.99 7.60 -15.89
N ALA A 251 -3.02 6.30 -16.17
CA ALA A 251 -4.11 5.42 -15.79
C ALA A 251 -3.57 4.08 -15.27
N THR A 252 -4.00 3.69 -14.07
CA THR A 252 -3.74 2.38 -13.47
C THR A 252 -5.06 1.65 -13.30
N VAL A 253 -5.13 0.40 -13.76
CA VAL A 253 -6.32 -0.45 -13.66
C VAL A 253 -5.95 -1.76 -12.96
N ARG A 254 -6.80 -2.20 -12.04
CA ARG A 254 -6.69 -3.48 -11.36
C ARG A 254 -7.98 -4.27 -11.53
N TYR A 255 -7.88 -5.35 -12.30
CA TYR A 255 -8.95 -6.31 -12.49
C TYR A 255 -9.02 -7.25 -11.27
N ARG A 256 -10.20 -7.34 -10.66
CA ARG A 256 -10.45 -8.21 -9.49
C ARG A 256 -11.27 -9.44 -9.91
N ILE A 257 -12.39 -9.19 -10.58
CA ILE A 257 -13.38 -10.19 -10.99
C ILE A 257 -13.76 -9.88 -12.45
N PRO A 258 -13.86 -10.89 -13.34
CA PRO A 258 -14.30 -10.66 -14.71
C PRO A 258 -15.72 -10.11 -14.74
N ILE A 259 -15.99 -9.18 -15.65
CA ILE A 259 -17.32 -8.63 -15.93
C ILE A 259 -17.87 -9.38 -17.15
N VAL A 260 -19.09 -9.90 -17.06
CA VAL A 260 -19.80 -10.52 -18.18
C VAL A 260 -20.98 -9.66 -18.64
N LEU A 261 -21.52 -9.92 -19.82
CA LEU A 261 -22.57 -9.08 -20.43
C LEU A 261 -23.83 -8.93 -19.56
N GLN A 262 -24.13 -9.94 -18.75
CA GLN A 262 -25.31 -10.00 -17.88
C GLN A 262 -25.15 -9.20 -16.58
N ASP A 263 -23.92 -8.78 -16.26
CA ASP A 263 -23.66 -8.02 -15.04
C ASP A 263 -24.26 -6.62 -15.13
N GLN A 264 -24.78 -6.15 -14.00
CA GLN A 264 -25.06 -4.73 -13.83
C GLN A 264 -23.78 -4.05 -13.36
N VAL A 265 -23.32 -3.07 -14.14
CA VAL A 265 -22.10 -2.35 -13.83
C VAL A 265 -22.44 -0.91 -13.48
N ARG A 266 -22.11 -0.53 -12.25
CA ARG A 266 -22.16 0.85 -11.79
C ARG A 266 -20.75 1.34 -11.54
N LEU A 267 -20.50 2.60 -11.86
CA LEU A 267 -19.25 3.28 -11.57
C LEU A 267 -19.45 4.16 -10.34
N ARG A 268 -18.49 4.15 -9.43
CA ARG A 268 -18.34 5.17 -8.39
C ARG A 268 -16.97 5.80 -8.42
N MET A 269 -16.87 7.11 -8.18
CA MET A 269 -15.61 7.83 -8.20
C MET A 269 -15.60 9.07 -7.31
N HIS A 270 -14.41 9.46 -6.88
CA HIS A 270 -14.16 10.66 -6.10
C HIS A 270 -12.76 11.23 -6.41
N VAL A 271 -12.50 12.46 -5.99
CA VAL A 271 -11.26 13.19 -6.25
C VAL A 271 -10.28 12.98 -5.10
N THR A 272 -9.02 12.68 -5.42
CA THR A 272 -7.90 12.60 -4.47
C THR A 272 -6.73 13.46 -4.97
N ASP A 273 -5.72 13.65 -4.12
CA ASP A 273 -4.39 14.17 -4.51
C ASP A 273 -4.42 15.45 -5.35
N VAL A 274 -5.21 16.44 -4.91
CA VAL A 274 -5.32 17.74 -5.59
C VAL A 274 -4.02 18.53 -5.41
N ALA A 275 -3.27 18.68 -6.51
CA ALA A 275 -2.05 19.47 -6.60
C ALA A 275 -2.30 20.82 -7.27
N ARG A 276 -1.24 21.52 -7.69
CA ARG A 276 -1.34 22.84 -8.34
C ARG A 276 -2.11 22.80 -9.67
N SER A 277 -1.81 21.81 -10.51
CA SER A 277 -2.32 21.70 -11.89
C SER A 277 -2.84 20.30 -12.23
N SER A 278 -2.91 19.42 -11.25
CA SER A 278 -3.35 18.05 -11.44
C SER A 278 -4.14 17.56 -10.24
N PHE A 279 -4.99 16.58 -10.48
CA PHE A 279 -5.73 15.86 -9.44
C PHE A 279 -5.89 14.41 -9.89
N ARG A 280 -6.32 13.56 -8.97
CA ARG A 280 -6.62 12.16 -9.28
C ARG A 280 -8.10 11.87 -9.17
N PHE A 281 -8.55 10.92 -9.98
CA PHE A 281 -9.78 10.20 -9.71
C PHE A 281 -9.44 8.79 -9.24
N GLN A 282 -9.95 8.44 -8.07
CA GLN A 282 -10.08 7.06 -7.62
C GLN A 282 -11.49 6.57 -7.98
N ALA A 283 -11.56 5.46 -8.72
CA ALA A 283 -12.81 4.94 -9.27
C ALA A 283 -12.91 3.41 -9.17
N GLU A 284 -14.15 2.92 -9.13
CA GLU A 284 -14.46 1.50 -9.10
C GLU A 284 -15.65 1.19 -10.00
N LEU A 285 -15.55 0.09 -10.74
CA LEU A 285 -16.69 -0.59 -11.36
C LEU A 285 -17.14 -1.68 -10.40
N PHE A 286 -18.40 -1.65 -10.00
CA PHE A 286 -18.96 -2.56 -9.01
C PHE A 286 -20.36 -3.03 -9.37
N ASP A 287 -20.72 -4.17 -8.80
CA ASP A 287 -22.06 -4.74 -8.85
C ASP A 287 -22.96 -3.97 -7.86
N PRO A 288 -23.98 -3.23 -8.32
CA PRO A 288 -24.85 -2.47 -7.42
C PRO A 288 -25.75 -3.36 -6.55
N ARG A 289 -25.90 -4.66 -6.88
CA ARG A 289 -26.74 -5.60 -6.14
C ARG A 289 -26.00 -6.19 -4.95
N GLU A 290 -24.76 -6.62 -5.18
CA GLU A 290 -23.95 -7.33 -4.19
C GLU A 290 -22.82 -6.48 -3.59
N GLY A 291 -22.54 -5.30 -4.14
CA GLY A 291 -21.44 -4.43 -3.72
C GLY A 291 -20.04 -4.96 -4.08
N ARG A 292 -19.95 -6.04 -4.86
CA ARG A 292 -18.68 -6.62 -5.29
C ARG A 292 -17.97 -5.69 -6.27
N VAL A 293 -16.69 -5.43 -6.02
CA VAL A 293 -15.85 -4.61 -6.91
C VAL A 293 -15.28 -5.50 -8.01
N PHE A 294 -15.64 -5.20 -9.26
CA PHE A 294 -15.12 -5.89 -10.43
C PHE A 294 -13.73 -5.38 -10.79
N THR A 295 -13.59 -4.05 -10.86
CA THR A 295 -12.37 -3.38 -11.31
C THR A 295 -12.17 -2.09 -10.54
N GLU A 296 -10.95 -1.84 -10.12
CA GLU A 296 -10.52 -0.58 -9.54
C GLU A 296 -9.68 0.18 -10.57
N ALA A 297 -9.82 1.50 -10.63
CA ALA A 297 -8.93 2.34 -11.40
C ALA A 297 -8.51 3.59 -10.62
N GLU A 298 -7.36 4.10 -11.02
CA GLU A 298 -6.88 5.41 -10.66
C GLU A 298 -6.40 6.12 -11.91
N THR A 299 -6.72 7.40 -12.03
CA THR A 299 -6.29 8.20 -13.17
C THR A 299 -5.82 9.57 -12.74
N VAL A 300 -4.77 10.08 -13.38
CA VAL A 300 -4.23 11.43 -13.13
C VAL A 300 -4.71 12.38 -14.22
N GLN A 301 -5.44 13.41 -13.83
CA GLN A 301 -5.89 14.49 -14.70
C GLN A 301 -4.96 15.68 -14.53
N VAL A 302 -4.44 16.20 -15.65
CA VAL A 302 -3.65 17.44 -15.67
C VAL A 302 -4.46 18.51 -16.37
N MET A 303 -4.71 19.62 -15.69
CA MET A 303 -5.43 20.75 -16.25
C MET A 303 -4.62 21.37 -17.39
N TYR A 304 -5.27 21.54 -18.54
CA TYR A 304 -4.62 21.92 -19.79
C TYR A 304 -5.37 23.06 -20.48
N ASP A 305 -4.64 24.08 -20.90
CA ASP A 305 -5.14 25.16 -21.77
C ASP A 305 -4.87 24.75 -23.21
N TYR A 306 -5.88 24.18 -23.88
CA TYR A 306 -5.78 23.72 -25.26
C TYR A 306 -5.52 24.86 -26.26
N ALA A 307 -6.00 26.08 -25.97
CA ALA A 307 -5.76 27.23 -26.83
C ALA A 307 -4.30 27.70 -26.78
N LYS A 308 -3.65 27.57 -25.61
CA LYS A 308 -2.24 27.97 -25.40
C LYS A 308 -1.26 26.80 -25.46
N GLY A 309 -1.74 25.56 -25.61
CA GLY A 309 -0.90 24.35 -25.65
C GLY A 309 -0.06 24.15 -24.39
N ARG A 310 -0.59 24.47 -23.20
CA ARG A 310 0.19 24.39 -21.95
C ARG A 310 -0.64 24.00 -20.73
N VAL A 311 0.04 23.45 -19.72
CA VAL A 311 -0.54 23.17 -18.40
C VAL A 311 -1.01 24.46 -17.72
N LYS A 312 -2.16 24.40 -17.06
CA LYS A 312 -2.71 25.50 -16.27
C LYS A 312 -3.02 25.08 -14.82
N PRO A 313 -3.05 26.01 -13.86
CA PRO A 313 -3.48 25.68 -12.50
C PRO A 313 -4.95 25.25 -12.44
N ILE A 314 -5.29 24.45 -11.43
CA ILE A 314 -6.69 24.19 -11.07
C ILE A 314 -7.32 25.51 -10.60
N SER A 315 -8.50 25.83 -11.12
CA SER A 315 -9.22 27.05 -10.76
C SER A 315 -9.94 26.94 -9.42
N GLU A 316 -10.12 28.05 -8.71
CA GLU A 316 -10.94 28.09 -7.49
C GLU A 316 -12.39 27.65 -7.74
N ALA A 317 -12.92 27.97 -8.93
CA ALA A 317 -14.27 27.55 -9.35
C ALA A 317 -14.39 26.03 -9.44
N PHE A 318 -13.36 25.34 -9.95
CA PHE A 318 -13.30 23.88 -9.94
C PHE A 318 -13.28 23.37 -8.51
N LEU A 319 -12.34 23.85 -7.67
CA LEU A 319 -12.18 23.40 -6.29
C LEU A 319 -13.47 23.54 -5.47
N LYS A 320 -14.19 24.66 -5.66
CA LYS A 320 -15.47 24.90 -4.98
C LYS A 320 -16.53 23.87 -5.34
N LYS A 321 -16.61 23.44 -6.61
CA LYS A 321 -17.60 22.45 -7.08
C LYS A 321 -17.24 21.03 -6.65
N VAL A 322 -15.95 20.68 -6.65
CA VAL A 322 -15.51 19.31 -6.32
C VAL A 322 -15.26 19.10 -4.83
N LYS A 323 -15.30 20.15 -3.99
CA LYS A 323 -14.92 20.09 -2.56
C LYS A 323 -15.54 18.90 -1.82
N ASP A 324 -16.82 18.61 -2.04
CA ASP A 324 -17.52 17.53 -1.33
C ASP A 324 -17.11 16.15 -1.84
N TYR A 325 -16.55 16.08 -3.05
CA TYR A 325 -16.03 14.86 -3.67
C TYR A 325 -14.53 14.66 -3.42
N ILE A 326 -13.87 15.57 -2.71
CA ILE A 326 -12.46 15.40 -2.31
C ILE A 326 -12.42 14.59 -1.02
N GLY A 327 -11.62 13.52 -1.01
CA GLY A 327 -11.25 12.83 0.21
C GLY A 327 -10.48 11.56 -0.10
N GLY A 328 -9.78 11.03 0.89
CA GLY A 328 -8.71 10.06 0.68
C GLY A 328 -7.38 10.70 1.01
#